data_AF-A0A378SYU2-F1
#
_entry.id   AF-A0A378SYU2-F1
#
_cell.length_a   1.000
_cell.length_b   1.000
_cell.length_c   1.000
_cell.angle_alpha   90.00
_cell.angle_beta   90.00
_cell.angle_gamma   90.00
#
_symmetry.space_group_name_H-M   'P 1'
#
loop_
_entity.id
_entity.type
_entity.pdbx_description
1 polymer ?
#
loop_
_entity_poly.entity_id
_entity_poly.type
_entity_poly.pdbx_seq_one_letter_code
_entity_poly.pdbx_strand_id
1 'polypeptide(L)' 'MGRHHTKDKGDLGVAKAHADLVAKGFYVLFPATEHAPFDLVAYAAGTFHPYLGVMGRGRATDARQSPPLPPEAD' A
#
# COMPACT_ATOMS: atom_id res chain seq x y z
N MET A 1 14.03 15.68 -21.68
CA MET A 1 12.89 14.75 -21.50
C MET A 1 13.44 13.36 -21.23
N GLY A 2 13.76 13.05 -19.96
CA GLY A 2 14.21 11.72 -19.55
C GLY A 2 13.07 11.01 -18.84
N ARG A 3 12.47 9.99 -19.48
CA ARG A 3 11.51 9.11 -18.80
C ARG A 3 12.26 8.32 -17.73
N HIS A 4 12.02 8.65 -16.46
CA HIS A 4 12.52 7.90 -15.31
C HIS A 4 11.72 6.59 -15.12
N HIS A 5 11.89 5.65 -16.06
CA HIS A 5 11.14 4.38 -16.16
C HIS A 5 11.11 3.49 -14.90
N THR A 6 12.01 3.72 -13.94
CA THR A 6 12.07 2.96 -12.68
C THR A 6 11.23 3.59 -11.58
N LYS A 7 11.03 4.91 -11.63
CA LYS A 7 10.25 5.66 -10.63
C LYS A 7 8.75 5.42 -10.85
N ASP A 8 8.31 5.48 -12.11
CA ASP A 8 6.91 5.28 -12.51
C ASP A 8 6.34 3.88 -12.14
N LYS A 9 7.20 2.83 -12.12
CA LYS A 9 6.76 1.45 -11.82
C LYS A 9 6.47 1.24 -10.33
N GLY A 10 7.16 1.96 -9.45
CA GLY A 10 6.88 1.95 -8.02
C GLY A 10 5.56 2.65 -7.72
N ASP A 11 5.37 3.83 -8.31
CA ASP A 11 4.18 4.66 -8.12
C ASP A 11 2.88 3.93 -8.56
N LEU A 12 2.92 3.22 -9.69
CA LEU A 12 1.79 2.39 -10.12
C LEU A 12 1.50 1.23 -9.16
N GLY A 13 2.52 0.67 -8.52
CA GLY A 13 2.36 -0.37 -7.50
C GLY A 13 1.71 0.17 -6.22
N VAL A 14 2.14 1.34 -5.78
CA VAL A 14 1.56 2.07 -4.65
C VAL A 14 0.09 2.43 -4.94
N ALA A 15 -0.21 2.95 -6.13
CA ALA A 15 -1.57 3.29 -6.53
C ALA A 15 -2.51 2.07 -6.56
N LYS A 16 -2.02 0.93 -7.05
CA LYS A 16 -2.78 -0.33 -7.03
C LYS A 16 -3.04 -0.79 -5.59
N ALA A 17 -2.00 -0.80 -4.75
CA ALA A 17 -2.14 -1.19 -3.34
C ALA A 17 -3.14 -0.30 -2.59
N HIS A 18 -3.12 1.01 -2.85
CA HIS A 18 -4.10 1.95 -2.31
C HIS A 18 -5.53 1.54 -2.71
N ALA A 19 -5.79 1.34 -4.00
CA ALA A 19 -7.13 0.98 -4.48
C ALA A 19 -7.62 -0.36 -3.88
N ASP A 20 -6.74 -1.38 -3.83
CA ASP A 20 -7.05 -2.69 -3.26
C ASP A 20 -7.37 -2.62 -1.76
N LEU A 21 -6.70 -1.74 -1.01
CA LEU A 21 -6.93 -1.55 0.43
C LEU A 21 -8.21 -0.77 0.73
N VAL A 22 -8.48 0.28 -0.05
CA VAL A 22 -9.74 1.04 0.05
C VAL A 22 -10.93 0.13 -0.27
N ALA A 23 -10.84 -0.69 -1.33
CA ALA A 23 -11.89 -1.65 -1.69
C ALA A 23 -12.15 -2.71 -0.59
N LYS A 24 -11.18 -2.95 0.29
CA LYS A 24 -11.29 -3.85 1.46
C LYS A 24 -11.73 -3.14 2.74
N GLY A 25 -12.04 -1.84 2.69
CA GLY A 25 -12.55 -1.08 3.85
C GLY A 25 -11.47 -0.50 4.78
N PHE A 26 -10.21 -0.48 4.36
CA PHE A 26 -9.15 0.17 5.15
C PHE A 26 -9.12 1.68 4.90
N TYR A 27 -8.80 2.45 5.94
CA TYR A 27 -8.31 3.82 5.77
C TYR A 27 -6.86 3.76 5.29
N VAL A 28 -6.56 4.36 4.14
CA VAL A 28 -5.20 4.41 3.60
C VAL A 28 -4.58 5.77 3.88
N LEU A 29 -3.45 5.78 4.60
CA LEU A 29 -2.72 6.98 4.97
C LEU A 29 -1.42 7.08 4.19
N PHE A 30 -1.13 8.29 3.69
CA PHE A 30 0.15 8.63 3.08
C PHE A 30 1.06 9.31 4.11
N PRO A 31 2.35 8.97 4.15
CA PRO A 31 3.30 9.68 5.01
C PRO A 31 3.42 11.13 4.55
N ALA A 32 3.47 12.05 5.52
CA ALA A 32 3.69 13.48 5.25
C ALA A 32 5.17 13.82 4.93
N THR A 33 6.03 12.81 4.77
CA THR A 33 7.47 12.94 4.51
C THR A 33 7.92 11.93 3.46
N GLU A 34 8.86 12.33 2.61
CA GLU A 34 9.45 11.48 1.57
C GLU A 34 10.45 10.45 2.11
N HIS A 35 10.92 10.63 3.34
CA HIS A 35 11.93 9.78 3.97
C HIS A 35 11.33 8.68 4.87
N ALA A 36 10.03 8.42 4.74
CA ALA A 36 9.40 7.34 5.47
C ALA A 36 9.95 5.98 5.00
N PRO A 37 10.11 4.98 5.89
CA PRO A 37 10.55 3.64 5.51
C PRO A 37 9.45 2.80 4.84
N PHE A 38 8.32 3.42 4.48
CA PHE A 38 7.13 2.82 3.87
C PHE A 38 6.46 3.85 2.94
N ASP A 39 5.69 3.38 1.97
CA ASP A 39 4.99 4.23 1.00
C ASP A 39 3.57 4.59 1.45
N LEU A 40 2.89 3.67 2.14
CA LEU A 40 1.54 3.88 2.66
C LEU A 40 1.29 3.05 3.92
N VAL A 41 0.26 3.42 4.68
CA VAL A 41 -0.22 2.67 5.85
C VAL A 41 -1.70 2.37 5.69
N ALA A 42 -2.10 1.11 5.86
CA ALA A 42 -3.51 0.76 6.03
C ALA A 42 -3.87 0.80 7.51
N TYR A 43 -5.01 1.38 7.83
CA TYR A 43 -5.54 1.47 9.18
C TYR A 43 -6.94 0.89 9.24
N ALA A 44 -7.15 0.01 10.21
CA ALA A 44 -8.43 -0.58 10.54
C ALA A 44 -8.42 -1.03 12.00
N ALA A 45 -9.56 -0.90 12.68
CA ALA A 45 -9.77 -1.43 14.03
C ALA A 45 -8.63 -1.10 15.03
N GLY A 46 -8.12 0.15 15.00
CA GLY A 46 -7.05 0.59 15.90
C GLY A 46 -5.65 0.08 15.55
N THR A 47 -5.48 -0.65 14.43
CA THR A 47 -4.21 -1.25 14.03
C THR A 47 -3.67 -0.61 12.76
N PHE A 48 -2.35 -0.36 12.73
CA PHE A 48 -1.63 0.19 11.60
C PHE A 48 -0.80 -0.88 10.89
N HIS A 49 -0.88 -0.92 9.56
CA HIS A 49 -0.17 -1.86 8.70
C HIS A 49 0.65 -1.08 7.65
N PRO A 50 1.96 -0.90 7.84
CA PRO A 50 2.81 -0.22 6.87
C PRO A 50 3.12 -1.10 5.65
N TYR A 51 3.14 -0.50 4.45
CA TYR A 51 3.44 -1.16 3.18
C TYR A 51 4.58 -0.46 2.43
N LEU A 52 5.44 -1.27 1.80
CA LEU A 52 6.50 -0.82 0.90
C LEU A 52 6.19 -1.31 -0.52
N GLY A 53 6.09 -0.39 -1.46
CA GLY A 53 5.83 -0.58 -2.88
C GLY A 53 7.03 -1.17 -3.60
N VAL A 54 7.20 -2.49 -3.53
CA VAL A 54 8.18 -3.21 -4.36
C VAL A 54 7.45 -3.95 -5.49
N MET A 55 7.29 -3.30 -6.65
CA MET A 55 6.94 -4.02 -7.88
C MET A 55 8.22 -4.49 -8.59
N GLY A 56 8.85 -5.52 -8.04
CA GLY A 56 10.00 -6.20 -8.60
C GLY A 56 9.86 -7.71 -8.44
N ARG A 57 9.30 -8.38 -9.46
CA ARG A 57 9.11 -9.84 -9.57
C ARG A 57 8.21 -10.45 -8.49
N GLY A 58 6.94 -10.69 -8.83
CA GLY A 58 6.21 -11.86 -8.35
C GLY A 58 6.04 -12.01 -6.84
N ARG A 59 5.58 -10.96 -6.15
CA ARG A 59 4.84 -11.11 -4.88
C ARG A 59 4.02 -9.85 -4.65
N ALA A 60 2.90 -9.75 -5.37
CA ALA A 60 1.75 -9.07 -4.78
C ALA A 60 1.53 -9.77 -3.44
N THR A 61 1.71 -9.03 -2.34
CA THR A 61 1.39 -9.40 -0.96
C THR A 61 0.96 -10.85 -0.82
N ASP A 62 1.88 -11.73 -0.41
CA ASP A 62 1.57 -13.10 -0.02
C ASP A 62 0.26 -13.07 0.77
N ALA A 63 -0.79 -13.74 0.27
CA ALA A 63 -2.12 -13.73 0.92
C ALA A 63 -2.05 -14.20 2.38
N ARG A 64 -0.93 -14.84 2.77
CA ARG A 64 -0.57 -15.24 4.13
C ARG A 64 -0.10 -14.08 5.04
N GLN A 65 0.05 -12.86 4.52
CA GLN A 65 0.45 -11.63 5.23
C GLN A 65 -0.47 -10.44 4.92
N SER A 66 -1.60 -10.67 4.23
CA SER A 66 -2.64 -9.65 4.16
C SER A 66 -3.18 -9.42 5.57
N PRO A 67 -3.26 -8.17 6.05
CA PRO A 67 -3.90 -7.89 7.32
C PRO A 67 -5.33 -8.44 7.29
N PRO A 68 -5.82 -8.95 8.43
CA PRO A 68 -7.20 -9.43 8.51
C PRO A 68 -8.14 -8.31 8.03
N LEU A 69 -9.16 -8.70 7.26
CA LEU A 69 -10.14 -7.74 6.78
C LEU A 69 -10.74 -6.99 7.99
N PRO A 70 -10.96 -5.67 7.88
CA PRO A 70 -11.68 -4.96 8.92
C PRO A 70 -13.03 -5.64 9.15
N PRO A 71 -13.55 -5.65 10.39
CA PRO A 71 -14.96 -5.95 10.60
C PRO A 71 -15.78 -4.98 9.73
N GLU A 72 -16.85 -5.48 9.12
CA GLU A 72 -17.80 -4.68 8.32
C GLU A 72 -18.10 -3.39 9.09
N ALA A 73 -17.71 -2.24 8.52
CA ALA A 73 -17.98 -0.95 9.14
C ALA A 73 -19.48 -0.69 9.02
N ASP A 74 -20.16 -0.57 10.15
CA ASP A 74 -21.59 -0.21 10.29
C ASP A 74 -21.87 1.21 9.74
#